data_AF-A0A956HH43-F1
#
_entry.id   AF-A0A956HH43-F1
#
_cell.length_a   1.000
_cell.length_b   1.000
_cell.length_c   1.000
_cell.angle_alpha   90.00
_cell.angle_beta   90.00
_cell.angle_gamma   90.00
#
_symmetry.space_group_name_H-M   'P 1'
#
loop_
_entity.id
_entity.type
_entity.pdbx_description
1 polymer ?
#
loop_
_entity_poly.entity_id
_entity_poly.type
_entity_poly.pdbx_seq_one_letter_code
_entity_poly.pdbx_strand_id
1 'polypeptide(L)'
;MELDSSIFERVAPRLVAFGRLAAIFGELMLRAPALAVAAPDRQRWALTELYARARALEAEAPAARWSRAAVCCLRSALGHLGATWWSGYIPALERRARPGRALGRCDPAPTSWREVAARARALAEAAPSWADEPAPRSRASSERFDDVALRLERLAGPIASARLPDDAPARCKEQLAALRRIAVELRLLRGAVEPFPWGAAIGRVRRIAAVLGDAELTQRLDPSVAPACWSTLLGEEPPRERPAAAPASAATIDSTCPLIPMIEDAAARRDAEVLRARAAPEAHSRGRARTRRRGRSRARERRRSDEALIGALRPRVAGIKALLVTNRPAPDVQQALERRLALCCEVEGCEPRRVQAAAQRISAGRYPLVMVAKSFVSHDTTNALRRACRSAGVRYLDVGKGRFGVIVRRLAQAFEVDGA
;
A
#
# COMPACT_ATOMS: atom_id res chain seq x y z
N MET A 1 -35.77 2.65 36.90
CA MET A 1 -35.61 2.21 35.50
C MET A 1 -34.48 1.20 35.48
N GLU A 2 -34.77 -0.07 35.75
CA GLU A 2 -33.78 -1.15 35.78
C GLU A 2 -33.43 -1.54 34.35
N LEU A 3 -32.22 -1.18 33.90
CA LEU A 3 -31.71 -1.68 32.64
C LEU A 3 -31.49 -3.19 32.77
N ASP A 4 -32.21 -3.95 31.96
CA ASP A 4 -32.14 -5.40 31.88
C ASP A 4 -30.69 -5.91 31.79
N SER A 5 -30.21 -6.55 32.87
CA SER A 5 -28.87 -7.12 33.00
C SER A 5 -28.50 -8.05 31.84
N SER A 6 -29.50 -8.67 31.19
CA SER A 6 -29.27 -9.53 30.03
C SER A 6 -28.75 -8.78 28.80
N ILE A 7 -28.98 -7.46 28.69
CA ILE A 7 -28.41 -6.62 27.63
C ILE A 7 -26.90 -6.46 27.86
N PHE A 8 -26.48 -6.18 29.09
CA PHE A 8 -25.06 -6.00 29.43
C PHE A 8 -24.24 -7.27 29.17
N GLU A 9 -24.75 -8.43 29.56
CA GLU A 9 -24.08 -9.71 29.32
C GLU A 9 -23.90 -10.02 27.81
N ARG A 10 -24.85 -9.60 26.97
CA ARG A 10 -24.77 -9.76 25.51
C ARG A 10 -23.84 -8.75 24.84
N VAL A 11 -23.68 -7.56 25.41
CA VAL A 11 -22.94 -6.44 24.80
C VAL A 11 -21.48 -6.41 25.25
N ALA A 12 -21.18 -6.71 26.52
CA ALA A 12 -19.83 -6.60 27.07
C ALA A 12 -18.77 -7.42 26.30
N PRO A 13 -18.99 -8.71 25.95
CA PRO A 13 -18.01 -9.47 25.17
C PRO A 13 -17.73 -8.86 23.79
N ARG A 14 -18.74 -8.25 23.17
CA ARG A 14 -18.61 -7.59 21.86
C ARG A 14 -17.76 -6.33 21.97
N LEU A 15 -17.97 -5.52 23.01
CA LEU A 15 -17.17 -4.32 23.26
C LEU A 15 -15.71 -4.67 23.56
N VAL A 16 -15.47 -5.71 24.36
CA VAL A 16 -14.11 -6.20 24.66
C VAL A 16 -13.41 -6.67 23.37
N ALA A 17 -14.07 -7.49 22.55
CA ALA A 17 -13.50 -7.96 21.29
C ALA A 17 -13.25 -6.82 20.30
N PHE A 18 -14.13 -5.81 20.26
CA PHE A 18 -13.94 -4.61 19.46
C PHE A 18 -12.73 -3.81 19.93
N GLY A 19 -12.59 -3.57 21.24
CA GLY A 19 -11.44 -2.92 21.84
C GLY A 19 -10.12 -3.63 21.51
N ARG A 20 -10.10 -4.97 21.57
CA ARG A 20 -8.93 -5.78 21.19
C ARG A 20 -8.58 -5.66 19.71
N LEU A 21 -9.57 -5.64 18.81
CA LEU A 21 -9.33 -5.42 17.38
C LEU A 21 -8.83 -4.01 17.09
N ALA A 22 -9.39 -2.99 17.75
CA ALA A 22 -8.92 -1.62 17.66
C ALA A 22 -7.47 -1.47 18.17
N ALA A 23 -7.11 -2.18 19.25
CA ALA A 23 -5.74 -2.22 19.76
C ALA A 23 -4.76 -2.79 18.73
N ILE A 24 -5.13 -3.82 17.96
CA ILE A 24 -4.29 -4.34 16.87
C ILE A 24 -4.07 -3.29 15.76
N PHE A 25 -5.10 -2.49 15.43
CA PHE A 25 -4.92 -1.38 14.50
C PHE A 25 -3.99 -0.29 15.05
N GLY A 26 -4.16 0.09 16.32
CA GLY A 26 -3.27 1.05 16.98
C GLY A 26 -1.82 0.55 16.99
N GLU A 27 -1.62 -0.73 17.30
CA GLU A 27 -0.31 -1.37 17.27
C GLU A 27 0.30 -1.38 15.87
N LEU A 28 -0.49 -1.67 14.83
CA LEU A 28 -0.02 -1.57 13.44
C LEU A 28 0.47 -0.15 13.14
N MET A 29 -0.29 0.88 13.50
CA MET A 29 0.09 2.27 13.23
C MET A 29 1.36 2.66 13.98
N LEU A 30 1.51 2.22 15.24
CA LEU A 30 2.70 2.45 16.05
C LEU A 30 3.94 1.74 15.49
N ARG A 31 3.80 0.49 15.03
CA ARG A 31 4.90 -0.33 14.50
C ARG A 31 5.23 -0.03 13.04
N ALA A 32 4.31 0.57 12.29
CA ALA A 32 4.44 0.77 10.84
C ALA A 32 5.73 1.51 10.42
N PRO A 33 6.19 2.60 11.09
CA PRO A 33 7.46 3.23 10.75
C PRO A 33 8.65 2.25 10.86
N ALA A 34 8.77 1.52 11.97
CA ALA A 34 9.85 0.55 12.17
C ALA A 34 9.76 -0.61 11.16
N LEU A 35 8.54 -1.08 10.85
CA LEU A 35 8.33 -2.11 9.84
C LEU A 35 8.70 -1.63 8.44
N ALA A 36 8.42 -0.38 8.07
CA ALA A 36 8.73 0.14 6.74
C ALA A 36 10.23 0.08 6.42
N VAL A 37 11.10 0.21 7.44
CA VAL A 37 12.57 0.09 7.31
C VAL A 37 13.13 -1.31 7.63
N ALA A 38 12.30 -2.22 8.12
CA ALA A 38 12.74 -3.58 8.47
C ALA A 38 13.08 -4.42 7.22
N ALA A 39 13.83 -5.51 7.44
CA ALA A 39 14.09 -6.50 6.41
C ALA A 39 12.78 -7.18 5.93
N PRO A 40 12.68 -7.63 4.67
CA PRO A 40 11.49 -8.26 4.09
C PRO A 40 10.88 -9.38 4.93
N ASP A 41 11.70 -10.27 5.48
CA ASP A 41 11.20 -11.40 6.24
C ASP A 41 10.59 -10.95 7.57
N ARG A 42 11.25 -10.01 8.27
CA ARG A 42 10.68 -9.39 9.47
C ARG A 42 9.36 -8.65 9.17
N GLN A 43 9.28 -7.93 8.04
CA GLN A 43 8.03 -7.32 7.57
C GLN A 43 6.93 -8.36 7.36
N ARG A 44 7.22 -9.41 6.58
CA ARG A 44 6.28 -10.50 6.28
C ARG A 44 5.73 -11.13 7.55
N TRP A 45 6.60 -11.48 8.51
CA TRP A 45 6.20 -12.18 9.72
C TRP A 45 5.44 -11.29 10.69
N ALA A 46 5.85 -10.02 10.87
CA ALA A 46 5.10 -9.07 11.68
C ALA A 46 3.69 -8.80 11.12
N LEU A 47 3.55 -8.62 9.81
CA LEU A 47 2.23 -8.45 9.18
C LEU A 47 1.37 -9.72 9.31
N THR A 48 1.99 -10.91 9.25
CA THR A 48 1.31 -12.19 9.46
C THR A 48 0.81 -12.35 10.89
N GLU A 49 1.64 -11.98 11.87
CA GLU A 49 1.32 -12.01 13.30
C GLU A 49 0.11 -11.13 13.65
N LEU A 50 0.13 -9.86 13.22
CA LEU A 50 -0.98 -8.91 13.44
C LEU A 50 -2.29 -9.42 12.82
N TYR A 51 -2.24 -9.94 11.59
CA TYR A 51 -3.43 -10.49 10.95
C TYR A 51 -3.94 -11.75 11.65
N ALA A 52 -3.04 -12.65 12.04
CA ALA A 52 -3.39 -13.89 12.73
C ALA A 52 -4.05 -13.62 14.09
N ARG A 53 -3.59 -12.61 14.84
CA ARG A 53 -4.26 -12.17 16.08
C ARG A 53 -5.68 -11.69 15.81
N ALA A 54 -5.88 -10.87 14.78
CA ALA A 54 -7.22 -10.41 14.42
C ALA A 54 -8.14 -11.57 13.99
N ARG A 55 -7.60 -12.57 13.29
CA ARG A 55 -8.34 -13.79 12.93
C ARG A 55 -8.66 -14.69 14.12
N ALA A 56 -7.80 -14.74 15.13
CA ALA A 56 -8.10 -15.44 16.37
C ALA A 56 -9.29 -14.78 17.08
N LEU A 57 -9.33 -13.44 17.15
CA LEU A 57 -10.47 -12.70 17.70
C LEU A 57 -11.75 -12.87 16.85
N GLU A 58 -11.64 -12.95 15.52
CA GLU A 58 -12.77 -13.28 14.64
C GLU A 58 -13.38 -14.64 14.98
N ALA A 59 -12.52 -15.63 15.25
CA ALA A 59 -12.92 -17.00 15.57
C ALA A 59 -13.60 -17.12 16.95
N GLU A 60 -13.25 -16.23 17.89
CA GLU A 60 -13.92 -16.13 19.20
C GLU A 60 -15.34 -15.53 19.10
N ALA A 61 -15.65 -14.83 18.00
CA ALA A 61 -16.95 -14.18 17.79
C ALA A 61 -17.50 -14.36 16.35
N PRO A 62 -17.78 -15.60 15.90
CA PRO A 62 -18.09 -15.90 14.50
C PRO A 62 -19.42 -15.31 14.00
N ALA A 63 -20.38 -15.09 14.92
CA ALA A 63 -21.68 -14.50 14.60
C ALA A 63 -21.64 -12.96 14.48
N ALA A 64 -20.56 -12.32 14.92
CA ALA A 64 -20.43 -10.87 14.89
C ALA A 64 -20.06 -10.37 13.49
N ARG A 65 -21.02 -9.78 12.76
CA ARG A 65 -20.75 -9.18 11.44
C ARG A 65 -19.66 -8.09 11.48
N TRP A 66 -19.59 -7.36 12.59
CA TRP A 66 -18.61 -6.29 12.77
C TRP A 66 -17.17 -6.80 12.89
N SER A 67 -16.93 -7.98 13.49
CA SER A 67 -15.57 -8.54 13.65
C SER A 67 -14.99 -8.92 12.29
N ARG A 68 -15.80 -9.59 11.45
CA ARG A 68 -15.46 -9.91 10.06
C ARG A 68 -15.16 -8.65 9.23
N ALA A 69 -15.95 -7.58 9.40
CA ALA A 69 -15.72 -6.32 8.73
C ALA A 69 -14.39 -5.68 9.16
N ALA A 70 -14.12 -5.61 10.47
CA ALA A 70 -12.87 -5.08 11.01
C ALA A 70 -11.64 -5.86 10.52
N VAL A 71 -11.70 -7.20 10.55
CA VAL A 71 -10.63 -8.07 10.03
C VAL A 71 -10.43 -7.87 8.53
N CYS A 72 -11.50 -7.67 7.75
CA CYS A 72 -11.40 -7.36 6.33
C CYS A 72 -10.71 -6.01 6.07
N CYS A 73 -11.03 -4.99 6.87
CA CYS A 73 -10.36 -3.70 6.83
C CYS A 73 -8.87 -3.84 7.17
N LEU A 74 -8.53 -4.57 8.24
CA LEU A 74 -7.14 -4.79 8.65
C LEU A 74 -6.37 -5.53 7.56
N ARG A 75 -6.94 -6.59 7.00
CA ARG A 75 -6.37 -7.32 5.85
C ARG A 75 -6.08 -6.41 4.67
N SER A 76 -6.97 -5.47 4.40
CA SER A 76 -6.81 -4.52 3.29
C SER A 76 -5.68 -3.52 3.58
N ALA A 77 -5.58 -3.03 4.81
CA ALA A 77 -4.49 -2.17 5.25
C ALA A 77 -3.13 -2.90 5.20
N LEU A 78 -3.02 -4.06 5.85
CA LEU A 78 -1.82 -4.90 5.83
C LEU A 78 -1.43 -5.33 4.41
N GLY A 79 -2.41 -5.67 3.57
CA GLY A 79 -2.17 -6.02 2.17
C GLY A 79 -1.66 -4.83 1.35
N HIS A 80 -2.13 -3.61 1.65
CA HIS A 80 -1.61 -2.41 1.02
C HIS A 80 -0.18 -2.11 1.46
N LEU A 81 0.10 -2.12 2.78
CA LEU A 81 1.44 -1.89 3.32
C LEU A 81 2.43 -2.94 2.82
N GLY A 82 2.05 -4.22 2.94
CA GLY A 82 2.80 -5.34 2.41
C GLY A 82 3.13 -5.11 0.94
N ALA A 83 2.12 -4.94 0.08
CA ALA A 83 2.37 -4.73 -1.34
C ALA A 83 3.28 -3.52 -1.63
N THR A 84 3.18 -2.43 -0.87
CA THR A 84 3.98 -1.22 -1.07
C THR A 84 5.44 -1.40 -0.65
N TRP A 85 5.72 -1.99 0.52
CA TRP A 85 7.08 -2.14 1.07
C TRP A 85 7.80 -3.41 0.60
N TRP A 86 7.02 -4.43 0.27
CA TRP A 86 7.51 -5.76 -0.06
C TRP A 86 6.61 -6.45 -1.11
N SER A 87 7.15 -6.72 -2.28
CA SER A 87 6.39 -7.34 -3.37
C SER A 87 6.05 -8.83 -3.18
N GLY A 88 6.35 -9.42 -2.03
CA GLY A 88 6.07 -10.82 -1.79
C GLY A 88 4.62 -11.11 -1.43
N TYR A 89 4.33 -12.40 -1.39
CA TYR A 89 3.00 -12.91 -1.09
C TYR A 89 2.93 -13.37 0.37
N ILE A 90 1.96 -12.86 1.13
CA ILE A 90 1.65 -13.32 2.49
C ILE A 90 0.47 -14.30 2.41
N PRO A 91 0.69 -15.62 2.57
CA PRO A 91 -0.40 -16.60 2.51
C PRO A 91 -1.51 -16.31 3.51
N ALA A 92 -1.14 -15.84 4.71
CA ALA A 92 -2.09 -15.48 5.74
C ALA A 92 -3.13 -14.44 5.28
N LEU A 93 -2.76 -13.46 4.44
CA LEU A 93 -3.66 -12.39 4.01
C LEU A 93 -4.70 -12.82 2.95
N GLU A 94 -4.68 -14.08 2.50
CA GLU A 94 -5.72 -14.59 1.64
C GLU A 94 -7.08 -14.65 2.34
N ARG A 95 -8.14 -14.30 1.60
CA ARG A 95 -9.52 -14.31 2.14
C ARG A 95 -9.94 -15.68 2.71
N ARG A 96 -9.38 -16.77 2.16
CA ARG A 96 -9.69 -18.15 2.54
C ARG A 96 -8.50 -18.86 3.18
N ALA A 97 -7.50 -18.11 3.64
CA ALA A 97 -6.38 -18.68 4.38
C ALA A 97 -6.91 -19.52 5.55
N ARG A 98 -6.32 -20.69 5.75
CA ARG A 98 -6.52 -21.54 6.93
C ARG A 98 -5.24 -21.50 7.76
N PRO A 99 -5.31 -21.72 9.09
CA PRO A 99 -4.12 -21.71 9.95
C PRO A 99 -2.95 -22.52 9.39
N GLY A 100 -3.18 -23.78 9.03
CA GLY A 100 -2.13 -24.69 8.52
C GLY A 100 -1.45 -24.30 7.20
N ARG A 101 -1.91 -23.24 6.52
CA ARG A 101 -1.23 -22.69 5.31
C ARG A 101 -0.69 -21.27 5.51
N ALA A 102 -1.01 -20.63 6.63
CA ALA A 102 -0.72 -19.21 6.83
C ALA A 102 0.78 -18.90 6.88
N LEU A 103 1.60 -19.85 7.36
CA LEU A 103 3.05 -19.73 7.48
C LEU A 103 3.83 -20.37 6.31
N GLY A 104 3.14 -20.94 5.32
CA GLY A 104 3.77 -21.76 4.27
C GLY A 104 3.84 -23.23 4.69
N ARG A 105 4.95 -23.92 4.34
CA ARG A 105 5.21 -25.29 4.78
C ARG A 105 5.81 -25.24 6.19
N CYS A 106 5.03 -25.63 7.18
CA CYS A 106 5.49 -25.80 8.56
C CYS A 106 5.01 -27.16 9.06
N ASP A 107 5.88 -27.87 9.78
CA ASP A 107 5.59 -29.16 10.39
C ASP A 107 5.92 -29.10 11.89
N PRO A 108 4.97 -29.36 12.81
CA PRO A 108 3.54 -29.59 12.55
C PRO A 108 2.85 -28.32 12.05
N ALA A 109 1.85 -28.48 11.17
CA ALA A 109 1.06 -27.37 10.66
C ALA A 109 0.21 -26.75 11.78
N PRO A 110 0.17 -25.41 11.93
CA PRO A 110 -0.60 -24.79 13.00
C PRO A 110 -2.09 -25.05 12.82
N THR A 111 -2.77 -25.38 13.92
CA THR A 111 -4.18 -25.77 13.94
C THR A 111 -5.11 -24.58 14.20
N SER A 112 -4.58 -23.51 14.82
CA SER A 112 -5.34 -22.32 15.20
C SER A 112 -4.66 -21.02 14.76
N TRP A 113 -5.44 -19.95 14.64
CA TRP A 113 -4.89 -18.62 14.34
C TRP A 113 -4.04 -18.04 15.48
N ARG A 114 -4.30 -18.45 16.73
CA ARG A 114 -3.47 -18.06 17.88
C ARG A 114 -2.07 -18.67 17.79
N GLU A 115 -1.99 -19.93 17.38
CA GLU A 115 -0.73 -20.61 17.12
C GLU A 115 0.04 -19.98 15.96
N VAL A 116 -0.66 -19.64 14.86
CA VAL A 116 -0.05 -18.88 13.74
C VAL A 116 0.54 -17.56 14.23
N ALA A 117 -0.19 -16.82 15.07
CA ALA A 117 0.29 -15.54 15.61
C ALA A 117 1.56 -15.70 16.46
N ALA A 118 1.56 -16.66 17.40
CA ALA A 118 2.72 -16.92 18.26
C ALA A 118 3.96 -17.33 17.44
N ARG A 119 3.80 -18.24 16.49
CA ARG A 119 4.91 -18.66 15.61
C ARG A 119 5.38 -17.53 14.70
N ALA A 120 4.46 -16.76 14.11
CA ALA A 120 4.83 -15.61 13.28
C ALA A 120 5.58 -14.54 14.09
N ARG A 121 5.24 -14.34 15.37
CA ARG A 121 5.99 -13.46 16.26
C ARG A 121 7.43 -13.94 16.45
N ALA A 122 7.60 -15.21 16.84
CA ALA A 122 8.93 -15.80 17.03
C ALA A 122 9.77 -15.73 15.74
N LEU A 123 9.16 -16.00 14.58
CA LEU A 123 9.81 -15.85 13.28
C LEU A 123 10.18 -14.40 12.95
N ALA A 124 9.38 -13.40 13.36
CA ALA A 124 9.71 -11.99 13.16
C ALA A 124 10.86 -11.53 14.06
N GLU A 125 10.93 -12.04 15.29
CA GLU A 125 12.01 -11.78 16.24
C GLU A 125 13.32 -12.40 15.76
N ALA A 126 13.29 -13.67 15.33
CA ALA A 126 14.43 -14.40 14.79
C ALA A 126 14.83 -13.99 13.36
N ALA A 127 13.98 -13.27 12.62
CA ALA A 127 14.30 -12.85 11.26
C ALA A 127 15.51 -11.89 11.28
N PRO A 128 16.48 -12.10 10.38
CA PRO A 128 17.67 -11.26 10.32
C PRO A 128 17.29 -9.80 10.06
N SER A 129 18.01 -8.90 10.72
CA SER A 129 18.01 -7.49 10.36
C SER A 129 18.76 -7.28 9.05
N TRP A 130 18.73 -6.05 8.57
CA TRP A 130 19.71 -5.62 7.59
C TRP A 130 21.12 -5.75 8.19
N ALA A 131 22.07 -6.25 7.40
CA ALA A 131 23.47 -6.45 7.81
C ALA A 131 24.26 -5.13 7.86
N ASP A 132 23.83 -4.10 7.14
CA ASP A 132 24.41 -2.76 7.24
C ASP A 132 23.80 -1.96 8.40
N GLU A 133 24.47 -0.89 8.81
CA GLU A 133 23.95 0.03 9.81
C GLU A 133 23.03 1.09 9.18
N PRO A 134 22.01 1.58 9.92
CA PRO A 134 21.23 2.72 9.44
C PRO A 134 22.09 3.98 9.38
N ALA A 135 21.97 4.74 8.29
CA ALA A 135 22.68 6.00 8.17
C ALA A 135 22.10 7.08 9.11
N PRO A 136 22.94 8.02 9.59
CA PRO A 136 22.47 9.13 10.40
C PRO A 136 21.53 10.04 9.62
N ARG A 137 20.52 10.57 10.31
CA ARG A 137 19.58 11.54 9.73
C ARG A 137 20.28 12.87 9.54
N SER A 138 20.15 13.45 8.34
CA SER A 138 20.63 14.78 8.03
C SER A 138 19.73 15.42 6.97
N ARG A 139 19.77 16.75 6.84
CA ARG A 139 19.06 17.46 5.76
C ARG A 139 19.52 16.99 4.38
N ALA A 140 20.82 16.77 4.21
CA ALA A 140 21.40 16.23 2.99
C ALA A 140 20.84 14.85 2.63
N SER A 141 20.53 14.01 3.64
CA SER A 141 19.91 12.70 3.42
C SER A 141 18.50 12.82 2.84
N SER A 142 17.70 13.79 3.32
CA SER A 142 16.35 14.03 2.80
C SER A 142 16.38 14.56 1.37
N GLU A 143 17.21 15.56 1.08
CA GLU A 143 17.36 16.13 -0.27
C GLU A 143 17.85 15.07 -1.27
N ARG A 144 18.82 14.23 -0.85
CA ARG A 144 19.31 13.10 -1.64
C ARG A 144 18.20 12.06 -1.89
N PHE A 145 17.34 11.79 -0.91
CA PHE A 145 16.21 10.88 -1.11
C PHE A 145 15.18 11.41 -2.09
N ASP A 146 14.87 12.70 -2.07
CA ASP A 146 13.92 13.30 -3.01
C ASP A 146 14.40 13.16 -4.46
N ASP A 147 15.70 13.38 -4.71
CA ASP A 147 16.30 13.14 -6.03
C ASP A 147 16.22 11.65 -6.45
N VAL A 148 16.59 10.74 -5.55
CA VAL A 148 16.52 9.28 -5.79
C VAL A 148 15.08 8.85 -6.08
N ALA A 149 14.11 9.34 -5.30
CA ALA A 149 12.70 9.05 -5.48
C ALA A 149 12.21 9.56 -6.84
N LEU A 150 12.54 10.79 -7.22
CA LEU A 150 12.16 11.37 -8.51
C LEU A 150 12.77 10.59 -9.70
N ARG A 151 14.03 10.15 -9.60
CA ARG A 151 14.66 9.29 -10.61
C ARG A 151 13.95 7.93 -10.70
N LEU A 152 13.62 7.32 -9.56
CA LEU A 152 12.89 6.06 -9.53
C LEU A 152 11.47 6.18 -10.11
N GLU A 153 10.77 7.27 -9.83
CA GLU A 153 9.43 7.52 -10.37
C GLU A 153 9.42 7.70 -11.88
N ARG A 154 10.46 8.34 -12.44
CA ARG A 154 10.64 8.44 -13.90
C ARG A 154 10.81 7.07 -14.57
N LEU A 155 11.54 6.15 -13.93
CA LEU A 155 11.75 4.79 -14.44
C LEU A 155 10.52 3.91 -14.28
N ALA A 156 9.94 3.91 -13.09
CA ALA A 156 9.04 2.87 -12.62
C ALA A 156 7.63 3.35 -12.21
N GLY A 157 7.33 4.63 -12.44
CA GLY A 157 6.08 5.28 -12.03
C GLY A 157 6.00 5.57 -10.53
N PRO A 158 4.88 6.12 -10.06
CA PRO A 158 4.74 6.70 -8.71
C PRO A 158 5.08 5.71 -7.60
N ILE A 159 6.02 6.02 -6.69
CA ILE A 159 6.53 5.05 -5.69
C ILE A 159 5.43 4.56 -4.73
N ALA A 160 4.49 5.44 -4.38
CA ALA A 160 3.35 5.12 -3.50
C ALA A 160 2.34 4.12 -4.09
N SER A 161 2.44 3.81 -5.39
CA SER A 161 1.56 2.82 -6.03
C SER A 161 2.00 1.38 -5.70
N ALA A 162 1.04 0.49 -5.42
CA ALA A 162 1.33 -0.95 -5.37
C ALA A 162 1.43 -1.59 -6.76
N ARG A 163 1.13 -0.86 -7.84
CA ARG A 163 1.15 -1.36 -9.22
C ARG A 163 2.24 -0.66 -10.03
N LEU A 164 3.03 -1.47 -10.74
CA LEU A 164 3.95 -1.00 -11.78
C LEU A 164 3.16 -0.61 -13.05
N PRO A 165 3.49 0.51 -13.70
CA PRO A 165 3.10 0.78 -15.08
C PRO A 165 3.47 -0.39 -16.00
N ASP A 166 2.67 -0.65 -17.03
CA ASP A 166 2.86 -1.81 -17.89
C ASP A 166 4.17 -1.71 -18.73
N ASP A 167 4.66 -0.49 -18.97
CA ASP A 167 5.91 -0.18 -19.68
C ASP A 167 7.14 -0.05 -18.77
N ALA A 168 6.96 0.00 -17.45
CA ALA A 168 8.06 0.19 -16.50
C ALA A 168 9.16 -0.89 -16.59
N PRO A 169 8.86 -2.20 -16.76
CA PRO A 169 9.91 -3.20 -16.88
C PRO A 169 10.83 -2.98 -18.09
N ALA A 170 10.29 -2.56 -19.23
CA ALA A 170 11.09 -2.29 -20.44
C ALA A 170 12.04 -1.10 -20.20
N ARG A 171 11.52 0.04 -19.72
CA ARG A 171 12.34 1.21 -19.36
C ARG A 171 13.40 0.90 -18.32
N CYS A 172 13.05 0.13 -17.29
CA CYS A 172 13.99 -0.26 -16.24
C CYS A 172 15.09 -1.20 -16.76
N LYS A 173 14.77 -2.05 -17.74
CA LYS A 173 15.77 -2.92 -18.39
C LYS A 173 16.75 -2.11 -19.22
N GLU A 174 16.26 -1.12 -19.98
CA GLU A 174 17.10 -0.21 -20.75
C GLU A 174 18.01 0.65 -19.86
N GLN A 175 17.54 1.00 -18.65
CA GLN A 175 18.26 1.82 -17.68
C GLN A 175 18.70 1.02 -16.44
N LEU A 176 19.12 -0.24 -16.63
CA LEU A 176 19.42 -1.16 -15.54
C LEU A 176 20.55 -0.65 -14.63
N ALA A 177 21.60 -0.04 -15.20
CA ALA A 177 22.69 0.56 -14.42
C ALA A 177 22.19 1.67 -13.48
N ALA A 178 21.29 2.54 -13.96
CA ALA A 178 20.68 3.60 -13.14
C ALA A 178 19.82 3.00 -12.01
N LEU A 179 19.05 1.94 -12.29
CA LEU A 179 18.26 1.25 -11.29
C LEU A 179 19.13 0.57 -10.22
N ARG A 180 20.24 -0.05 -10.61
CA ARG A 180 21.23 -0.63 -9.68
C ARG A 180 21.88 0.42 -8.81
N ARG A 181 22.14 1.63 -9.33
CA ARG A 181 22.62 2.79 -8.55
C ARG A 181 21.57 3.25 -7.54
N ILE A 182 20.31 3.41 -7.97
CA ILE A 182 19.18 3.77 -7.09
C ILE A 182 19.04 2.77 -5.93
N ALA A 183 19.20 1.47 -6.19
CA ALA A 183 19.15 0.45 -5.14
C ALA A 183 20.20 0.69 -4.04
N VAL A 184 21.44 1.00 -4.43
CA VAL A 184 22.54 1.30 -3.50
C VAL A 184 22.26 2.59 -2.72
N GLU A 185 21.83 3.65 -3.40
CA GLU A 185 21.48 4.92 -2.76
C GLU A 185 20.35 4.74 -1.72
N LEU A 186 19.34 3.93 -2.03
CA LEU A 186 18.29 3.62 -1.06
C LEU A 186 18.82 2.79 0.13
N ARG A 187 19.76 1.86 -0.07
CA ARG A 187 20.40 1.13 1.04
C ARG A 187 21.13 2.10 1.98
N LEU A 188 21.92 3.02 1.40
CA LEU A 188 22.61 4.09 2.13
C LEU A 188 21.67 5.00 2.91
N LEU A 189 20.49 5.33 2.35
CA LEU A 189 19.54 6.24 2.97
C LEU A 189 18.65 5.56 4.04
N ARG A 190 18.85 4.26 4.31
CA ARG A 190 18.02 3.53 5.29
C ARG A 190 18.21 4.11 6.69
N GLY A 191 17.11 4.51 7.33
CA GLY A 191 17.10 5.12 8.67
C GLY A 191 17.36 6.63 8.68
N ALA A 192 18.04 7.14 7.65
CA ALA A 192 18.37 8.55 7.49
C ALA A 192 17.20 9.43 7.00
N VAL A 193 16.11 8.81 6.54
CA VAL A 193 14.94 9.51 5.97
C VAL A 193 13.63 8.96 6.55
N GLU A 194 12.51 9.58 6.15
CA GLU A 194 11.19 9.16 6.60
C GLU A 194 10.88 7.69 6.23
N PRO A 195 10.46 6.84 7.19
CA PRO A 195 10.37 5.40 6.96
C PRO A 195 9.40 4.97 5.86
N PHE A 196 8.24 5.63 5.77
CA PHE A 196 7.19 5.24 4.82
C PHE A 196 7.58 5.49 3.35
N PRO A 197 8.04 6.70 2.97
CA PRO A 197 8.58 6.95 1.63
C PRO A 197 9.72 6.00 1.28
N TRP A 198 10.66 5.78 2.20
CA TRP A 198 11.77 4.85 1.99
C TRP A 198 11.28 3.42 1.72
N GLY A 199 10.38 2.92 2.56
CA GLY A 199 9.78 1.59 2.41
C GLY A 199 9.10 1.42 1.04
N ALA A 200 8.37 2.45 0.59
CA ALA A 200 7.73 2.44 -0.72
C ALA A 200 8.75 2.43 -1.88
N ALA A 201 9.82 3.22 -1.77
CA ALA A 201 10.88 3.27 -2.77
C ALA A 201 11.63 1.94 -2.86
N ILE A 202 12.10 1.37 -1.75
CA ILE A 202 12.83 0.08 -1.76
C ILE A 202 11.91 -1.07 -2.21
N GLY A 203 10.64 -1.05 -1.80
CA GLY A 203 9.63 -2.02 -2.23
C GLY A 203 9.36 -1.96 -3.73
N ARG A 204 9.40 -0.76 -4.32
CA ARG A 204 9.32 -0.56 -5.78
C ARG A 204 10.50 -1.21 -6.49
N VAL A 205 11.73 -0.95 -6.04
CA VAL A 205 12.94 -1.53 -6.66
C VAL A 205 12.92 -3.07 -6.57
N ARG A 206 12.56 -3.64 -5.42
CA ARG A 206 12.40 -5.09 -5.24
C ARG A 206 11.41 -5.70 -6.21
N ARG A 207 10.28 -5.03 -6.45
CA ARG A 207 9.28 -5.52 -7.40
C ARG A 207 9.83 -5.53 -8.82
N ILE A 208 10.57 -4.49 -9.21
CA ILE A 208 11.20 -4.42 -10.53
C ILE A 208 12.25 -5.53 -10.65
N ALA A 209 13.12 -5.70 -9.65
CA ALA A 209 14.12 -6.76 -9.62
C ALA A 209 13.49 -8.15 -9.83
N ALA A 210 12.39 -8.45 -9.12
CA ALA A 210 11.65 -9.70 -9.28
C ALA A 210 11.03 -9.89 -10.68
N VAL A 211 10.63 -8.81 -11.35
CA VAL A 211 10.08 -8.86 -12.72
C VAL A 211 11.18 -9.00 -13.76
N LEU A 212 12.32 -8.31 -13.59
CA LEU A 212 13.45 -8.37 -14.50
C LEU A 212 14.24 -9.66 -14.37
N GLY A 213 14.24 -10.29 -13.19
CA GLY A 213 15.08 -11.45 -12.89
C GLY A 213 16.57 -11.10 -12.81
N ASP A 214 16.91 -9.84 -12.53
CA ASP A 214 18.30 -9.38 -12.46
C ASP A 214 18.96 -9.84 -11.15
N ALA A 215 19.98 -10.69 -11.26
CA ALA A 215 20.64 -11.29 -10.10
C ALA A 215 21.41 -10.24 -9.27
N GLU A 216 22.13 -9.33 -9.93
CA GLU A 216 22.93 -8.31 -9.25
C GLU A 216 22.05 -7.31 -8.50
N LEU A 217 20.98 -6.81 -9.12
CA LEU A 217 20.01 -5.96 -8.44
C LEU A 217 19.35 -6.69 -7.26
N THR A 218 19.06 -7.98 -7.41
CA THR A 218 18.51 -8.80 -6.32
C THR A 218 19.49 -8.91 -5.15
N GLN A 219 20.77 -9.18 -5.43
CA GLN A 219 21.83 -9.24 -4.43
C GLN A 219 22.01 -7.92 -3.67
N ARG A 220 21.97 -6.77 -4.38
CA ARG A 220 22.06 -5.43 -3.75
C ARG A 220 20.90 -5.13 -2.80
N LEU A 221 19.75 -5.78 -2.99
CA LEU A 221 18.54 -5.62 -2.18
C LEU A 221 18.40 -6.67 -1.07
N ASP A 222 19.33 -7.63 -1.02
CA ASP A 222 19.36 -8.69 -0.02
C ASP A 222 19.77 -8.10 1.34
N PRO A 223 18.98 -8.33 2.40
CA PRO A 223 19.33 -7.86 3.74
C PRO A 223 20.63 -8.41 4.30
N SER A 224 21.06 -9.60 3.87
CA SER A 224 22.28 -10.25 4.34
C SER A 224 23.55 -9.66 3.71
N VAL A 225 23.42 -8.90 2.62
CA VAL A 225 24.56 -8.32 1.91
C VAL A 225 24.87 -6.94 2.49
N ALA A 226 26.04 -6.83 3.13
CA ALA A 226 26.66 -5.58 3.56
C ALA A 226 28.03 -5.43 2.88
N PRO A 227 28.16 -4.57 1.86
CA PRO A 227 29.47 -4.25 1.31
C PRO A 227 30.27 -3.44 2.34
N ALA A 228 31.61 -3.53 2.26
CA ALA A 228 32.52 -2.81 3.16
C ALA A 228 32.20 -1.30 3.24
N CYS A 229 31.84 -0.70 2.10
CA CYS A 229 31.29 0.64 2.07
C CYS A 229 30.39 0.85 0.85
N TRP A 230 29.15 1.25 1.09
CA TRP A 230 28.22 1.55 0.00
C TRP A 230 28.62 2.79 -0.81
N SER A 231 29.33 3.77 -0.22
CA SER A 231 29.77 4.97 -0.95
C SER A 231 30.81 4.60 -2.01
N THR A 232 31.70 3.65 -1.71
CA THR A 232 32.66 3.11 -2.69
C THR A 232 31.96 2.50 -3.91
N LEU A 233 30.83 1.81 -3.71
CA LEU A 233 30.02 1.27 -4.82
C LEU A 233 29.35 2.36 -5.66
N LEU A 234 29.24 3.58 -5.16
CA LEU A 234 28.76 4.75 -5.90
C LEU A 234 29.89 5.53 -6.57
N GLY A 235 31.16 5.16 -6.35
CA GLY A 235 32.33 5.94 -6.75
C GLY A 235 32.49 7.22 -5.93
N GLU A 236 31.82 7.32 -4.77
CA GLU A 236 32.01 8.41 -3.83
C GLU A 236 33.22 8.06 -2.95
N GLU A 237 34.19 8.99 -2.83
CA GLU A 237 35.26 8.82 -1.84
C GLU A 237 34.61 8.58 -0.48
N PRO A 238 35.00 7.52 0.26
CA PRO A 238 34.51 7.33 1.61
C PRO A 238 34.80 8.63 2.38
N PRO A 239 33.86 9.12 3.19
CA PRO A 239 34.09 10.32 3.98
C PRO A 239 35.41 10.09 4.73
N ARG A 240 36.43 10.90 4.43
CA ARG A 240 37.71 10.82 5.13
C ARG A 240 37.37 10.80 6.60
N GLU A 241 37.69 9.71 7.29
CA GLU A 241 37.45 9.57 8.71
C GLU A 241 38.03 10.83 9.35
N ARG A 242 37.15 11.75 9.75
CA ARG A 242 37.56 12.83 10.63
C ARG A 242 38.00 12.07 11.87
N PRO A 243 39.28 12.10 12.25
CA PRO A 243 39.77 11.33 13.38
C PRO A 243 38.80 11.60 14.53
N ALA A 244 38.11 10.54 14.95
CA ALA A 244 37.06 10.66 15.95
C ALA A 244 37.70 11.37 17.14
N ALA A 245 37.18 12.55 17.48
CA ALA A 245 37.59 13.23 18.71
C ALA A 245 37.47 12.18 19.81
N ALA A 246 38.60 11.87 20.46
CA ALA A 246 38.76 10.71 21.32
C ALA A 246 37.52 10.57 22.23
N PRO A 247 36.79 9.43 22.17
CA PRO A 247 35.64 9.25 23.03
C PRO A 247 36.14 9.28 24.48
N ALA A 248 35.54 10.15 25.30
CA ALA A 248 35.74 10.11 26.74
C ALA A 248 35.39 8.69 27.21
N SER A 249 36.37 8.05 27.87
CA SER A 249 36.37 6.69 28.39
C SER A 249 34.97 6.19 28.80
N ALA A 250 34.41 5.27 28.00
CA ALA A 250 33.27 4.45 28.37
C ALA A 250 33.76 3.05 28.70
N ALA A 251 33.34 2.56 29.87
CA ALA A 251 33.78 1.32 30.49
C ALA A 251 33.59 0.09 29.59
N THR A 252 34.61 -0.77 29.62
CA THR A 252 34.71 -2.09 28.99
C THR A 252 33.54 -2.99 29.43
N ILE A 253 32.73 -3.45 28.47
CA ILE A 253 31.90 -4.64 28.64
C ILE A 253 32.54 -5.74 27.80
N ASP A 254 33.13 -6.70 28.51
CA ASP A 254 33.59 -7.97 27.98
C ASP A 254 32.37 -8.82 27.61
N SER A 255 32.28 -9.25 26.35
CA SER A 255 31.21 -10.13 25.85
C SER A 255 31.78 -11.12 24.84
N THR A 256 32.49 -12.11 25.36
CA THR A 256 32.69 -13.39 24.69
C THR A 256 31.39 -14.20 24.78
N CYS A 257 30.66 -14.33 23.65
CA CYS A 257 29.46 -15.16 23.57
C CYS A 257 29.74 -16.39 22.67
N PRO A 258 29.75 -17.62 23.21
CA PRO A 258 30.10 -18.82 22.46
C PRO A 258 28.85 -19.45 21.84
N LEU A 259 28.32 -18.89 20.74
CA LEU A 259 27.17 -19.48 20.02
C LEU A 259 27.22 -19.26 18.49
N ILE A 260 28.42 -19.21 17.90
CA ILE A 260 28.61 -19.07 16.45
C ILE A 260 28.44 -20.39 15.66
N PRO A 261 28.71 -21.62 16.18
CA PRO A 261 28.63 -22.82 15.33
C PRO A 261 27.23 -23.36 14.99
N MET A 262 26.14 -22.82 15.56
CA MET A 262 24.77 -23.35 15.32
C MET A 262 23.98 -22.62 14.23
N ILE A 263 24.43 -21.43 13.80
CA ILE A 263 23.69 -20.60 12.84
C ILE A 263 24.02 -20.97 11.39
N GLU A 264 25.21 -21.52 11.13
CA GLU A 264 25.68 -21.85 9.78
C GLU A 264 24.99 -23.09 9.19
N ASP A 265 24.54 -24.04 10.02
CA ASP A 265 23.93 -25.30 9.57
C ASP A 265 22.43 -25.18 9.23
N ALA A 266 21.77 -24.11 9.67
CA ALA A 266 20.38 -23.80 9.35
C ALA A 266 20.23 -23.01 8.03
N ALA A 267 21.25 -22.22 7.64
CA ALA A 267 21.28 -21.49 6.38
C ALA A 267 21.45 -22.43 5.18
N ALA A 268 22.34 -23.43 5.29
CA ALA A 268 22.62 -24.40 4.22
C ALA A 268 21.40 -25.28 3.85
N ARG A 269 20.54 -25.62 4.83
CA ARG A 269 19.33 -26.43 4.58
C ARG A 269 18.23 -25.65 3.85
N ARG A 270 18.21 -24.32 4.00
CA ARG A 270 17.18 -23.44 3.41
C ARG A 270 17.46 -23.13 1.93
N ASP A 271 18.73 -23.00 1.56
CA ASP A 271 19.13 -22.76 0.16
C ASP A 271 18.88 -23.98 -0.74
N ALA A 272 19.07 -25.19 -0.21
CA ALA A 272 18.74 -26.43 -0.93
C ALA A 272 17.23 -26.59 -1.19
N GLU A 273 16.36 -26.11 -0.29
CA GLU A 273 14.90 -26.20 -0.44
C GLU A 273 14.34 -25.13 -1.39
N VAL A 274 14.92 -23.92 -1.38
CA VAL A 274 14.56 -22.84 -2.33
C VAL A 274 14.95 -23.20 -3.76
N LEU A 275 16.09 -23.86 -3.97
CA LEU A 275 16.50 -24.36 -5.28
C LEU A 275 15.60 -25.50 -5.79
N ARG A 276 15.15 -26.42 -4.92
CA ARG A 276 14.16 -27.47 -5.29
C ARG A 276 12.77 -26.91 -5.61
N ALA A 277 12.34 -25.85 -4.92
CA ALA A 277 11.05 -25.20 -5.19
C ALA A 277 11.01 -24.45 -6.54
N ARG A 278 12.18 -24.06 -7.09
CA ARG A 278 12.30 -23.43 -8.42
C ARG A 278 12.29 -24.43 -9.58
N ALA A 279 12.52 -25.72 -9.33
CA ALA A 279 12.63 -26.76 -10.36
C ALA A 279 11.30 -27.47 -10.74
N ALA A 280 10.15 -27.09 -10.15
CA ALA A 280 8.86 -27.73 -10.45
C ALA A 280 8.13 -27.06 -11.65
N PRO A 281 7.91 -27.74 -12.79
CA PRO A 281 7.24 -27.14 -13.94
C PRO A 281 5.70 -27.12 -13.82
N GLU A 282 5.12 -26.04 -14.35
CA GLU A 282 3.85 -25.98 -15.11
C GLU A 282 2.45 -26.15 -14.47
N ALA A 283 2.25 -26.48 -13.20
CA ALA A 283 0.87 -26.60 -12.69
C ALA A 283 0.12 -25.27 -12.44
N HIS A 284 0.83 -24.15 -12.23
CA HIS A 284 0.24 -22.85 -11.82
C HIS A 284 -0.09 -21.87 -12.98
N SER A 285 0.36 -22.16 -14.20
CA SER A 285 0.19 -21.25 -15.36
C SER A 285 -1.21 -21.32 -15.98
N ARG A 286 -1.84 -22.51 -16.03
CA ARG A 286 -3.15 -22.73 -16.69
C ARG A 286 -4.32 -22.09 -15.94
N GLY A 287 -4.26 -22.03 -14.61
CA GLY A 287 -5.30 -21.38 -13.77
C GLY A 287 -5.34 -19.85 -13.92
N ARG A 288 -4.17 -19.20 -14.04
CA ARG A 288 -4.04 -17.74 -14.21
C ARG A 288 -4.47 -17.27 -15.60
N ALA A 289 -4.27 -18.07 -16.64
CA ALA A 289 -4.70 -17.75 -18.01
C ALA A 289 -6.23 -17.64 -18.12
N ARG A 290 -6.98 -18.56 -17.51
CA ARG A 290 -8.46 -18.55 -17.53
C ARG A 290 -9.06 -17.36 -16.75
N THR A 291 -8.50 -17.00 -15.60
CA THR A 291 -8.95 -15.82 -14.83
C THR A 291 -8.65 -14.50 -15.56
N ARG A 292 -7.49 -14.39 -16.22
CA ARG A 292 -7.14 -13.23 -17.05
C ARG A 292 -8.08 -13.06 -18.25
N ARG A 293 -8.48 -14.15 -18.91
CA ARG A 293 -9.42 -14.11 -20.06
C ARG A 293 -10.82 -13.62 -19.65
N ARG A 294 -11.36 -14.09 -18.52
CA ARG A 294 -12.65 -13.63 -17.97
C ARG A 294 -12.62 -12.15 -17.54
N GLY A 295 -11.51 -11.69 -16.94
CA GLY A 295 -11.34 -10.29 -16.56
C GLY A 295 -11.31 -9.34 -17.77
N ARG A 296 -10.63 -9.72 -18.86
CA ARG A 296 -10.57 -8.93 -20.10
C ARG A 296 -11.92 -8.81 -20.80
N SER A 297 -12.71 -9.89 -20.84
CA SER A 297 -14.06 -9.87 -21.43
C SER A 297 -14.98 -8.90 -20.70
N ARG A 298 -15.07 -8.99 -19.36
CA ARG A 298 -15.88 -8.05 -18.55
C ARG A 298 -15.41 -6.59 -18.64
N ALA A 299 -14.10 -6.36 -18.76
CA ALA A 299 -13.56 -5.01 -18.93
C ALA A 299 -13.94 -4.42 -20.31
N ARG A 300 -13.96 -5.23 -21.36
CA ARG A 300 -14.40 -4.81 -22.71
C ARG A 300 -15.90 -4.52 -22.74
N GLU A 301 -16.70 -5.40 -22.15
CA GLU A 301 -18.16 -5.22 -22.04
C GLU A 301 -18.52 -3.95 -21.27
N ARG A 302 -17.87 -3.70 -20.12
CA ARG A 302 -18.03 -2.45 -19.37
C ARG A 302 -17.65 -1.20 -20.18
N ARG A 303 -16.59 -1.27 -20.98
CA ARG A 303 -16.20 -0.15 -21.85
C ARG A 303 -17.25 0.12 -22.94
N ARG A 304 -17.81 -0.94 -23.55
CA ARG A 304 -18.88 -0.80 -24.55
C ARG A 304 -20.14 -0.18 -23.94
N SER A 305 -20.55 -0.64 -22.77
CA SER A 305 -21.67 -0.06 -22.02
C SER A 305 -21.42 1.41 -21.65
N ASP A 306 -20.21 1.74 -21.17
CA ASP A 306 -19.84 3.13 -20.87
C ASP A 306 -19.85 4.02 -22.13
N GLU A 307 -19.45 3.50 -23.30
CA GLU A 307 -19.47 4.26 -24.56
C GLU A 307 -20.90 4.58 -25.04
N ALA A 308 -21.81 3.60 -24.95
CA ALA A 308 -23.21 3.80 -25.28
C ALA A 308 -23.86 4.86 -24.36
N LEU A 309 -23.58 4.77 -23.05
CA LEU A 309 -24.03 5.77 -22.09
C LEU A 309 -23.47 7.17 -22.39
N ILE A 310 -22.21 7.27 -22.82
CA ILE A 310 -21.60 8.56 -23.20
C ILE A 310 -22.33 9.18 -24.39
N GLY A 311 -22.64 8.38 -25.41
CA GLY A 311 -23.40 8.84 -26.58
C GLY A 311 -24.78 9.39 -26.19
N ALA A 312 -25.50 8.66 -25.34
CA ALA A 312 -26.82 9.07 -24.86
C ALA A 312 -26.79 10.27 -23.89
N LEU A 313 -25.76 10.35 -23.05
CA LEU A 313 -25.62 11.40 -22.04
C LEU A 313 -25.15 12.74 -22.62
N ARG A 314 -24.25 12.72 -23.61
CA ARG A 314 -23.64 13.92 -24.20
C ARG A 314 -24.66 15.02 -24.57
N PRO A 315 -25.76 14.76 -25.29
CA PRO A 315 -26.73 15.83 -25.62
C PRO A 315 -27.44 16.43 -24.40
N ARG A 316 -27.49 15.71 -23.26
CA ARG A 316 -28.12 16.19 -22.02
C ARG A 316 -27.20 17.05 -21.16
N VAL A 317 -25.88 16.90 -21.32
CA VAL A 317 -24.89 17.54 -20.44
C VAL A 317 -23.92 18.47 -21.15
N ALA A 318 -23.94 18.52 -22.48
CA ALA A 318 -23.08 19.41 -23.25
C ALA A 318 -23.26 20.88 -22.82
N GLY A 319 -22.15 21.58 -22.62
CA GLY A 319 -22.12 22.99 -22.21
C GLY A 319 -22.42 23.25 -20.73
N ILE A 320 -22.85 22.24 -19.96
CA ILE A 320 -23.09 22.41 -18.52
C ILE A 320 -21.75 22.72 -17.83
N LYS A 321 -21.71 23.85 -17.11
CA LYS A 321 -20.59 24.20 -16.22
C LYS A 321 -20.63 23.30 -14.99
N ALA A 322 -19.59 22.52 -14.80
CA ALA A 322 -19.50 21.56 -13.71
C ALA A 322 -18.27 21.82 -12.84
N LEU A 323 -18.40 21.54 -11.54
CA LEU A 323 -17.27 21.54 -10.60
C LEU A 323 -17.03 20.13 -10.10
N LEU A 324 -15.81 19.60 -10.29
CA LEU A 324 -15.37 18.34 -9.72
C LEU A 324 -14.44 18.59 -8.52
N VAL A 325 -14.85 18.17 -7.33
CA VAL A 325 -14.04 18.28 -6.11
C VAL A 325 -13.38 16.93 -5.77
N THR A 326 -12.05 16.92 -5.66
CA THR A 326 -11.24 15.71 -5.41
C THR A 326 -9.93 16.07 -4.68
N ASN A 327 -9.34 15.13 -3.94
CA ASN A 327 -8.06 15.34 -3.25
C ASN A 327 -6.82 15.05 -4.10
N ARG A 328 -7.02 14.69 -5.36
CA ARG A 328 -5.95 14.37 -6.32
C ARG A 328 -6.10 15.24 -7.54
N PRO A 329 -4.99 15.75 -8.12
CA PRO A 329 -5.03 16.31 -9.46
C PRO A 329 -5.59 15.23 -10.41
N ALA A 330 -6.56 15.62 -11.22
CA ALA A 330 -7.25 14.71 -12.13
C ALA A 330 -7.37 15.30 -13.55
N PRO A 331 -6.26 15.77 -14.16
CA PRO A 331 -6.30 16.40 -15.47
C PRO A 331 -6.88 15.48 -16.55
N ASP A 332 -6.55 14.18 -16.50
CA ASP A 332 -7.10 13.19 -17.43
C ASP A 332 -8.62 13.03 -17.32
N VAL A 333 -9.15 13.14 -16.10
CA VAL A 333 -10.60 13.03 -15.85
C VAL A 333 -11.30 14.29 -16.34
N GLN A 334 -10.74 15.47 -16.04
CA GLN A 334 -11.24 16.73 -16.54
C GLN A 334 -11.30 16.73 -18.07
N GLN A 335 -10.18 16.43 -18.72
CA GLN A 335 -10.07 16.38 -20.17
C GLN A 335 -11.03 15.34 -20.78
N ALA A 336 -11.25 14.20 -20.12
CA ALA A 336 -12.23 13.21 -20.58
C ALA A 336 -13.68 13.72 -20.46
N LEU A 337 -14.03 14.44 -19.39
CA LEU A 337 -15.35 15.05 -19.23
C LEU A 337 -15.60 16.13 -20.30
N GLU A 338 -14.60 16.96 -20.56
CA GLU A 338 -14.66 18.00 -21.58
C GLU A 338 -14.74 17.40 -22.99
N ARG A 339 -13.84 16.51 -23.37
CA ARG A 339 -13.80 15.98 -24.74
C ARG A 339 -14.96 15.04 -25.07
N ARG A 340 -15.35 14.19 -24.13
CA ARG A 340 -16.29 13.09 -24.42
C ARG A 340 -17.72 13.43 -24.09
N LEU A 341 -17.96 14.23 -23.04
CA LEU A 341 -19.29 14.67 -22.62
C LEU A 341 -19.58 16.13 -22.97
N ALA A 342 -18.60 16.88 -23.49
CA ALA A 342 -18.73 18.32 -23.74
C ALA A 342 -19.10 19.12 -22.49
N LEU A 343 -18.73 18.65 -21.30
CA LEU A 343 -18.88 19.37 -20.04
C LEU A 343 -17.83 20.48 -19.92
N CYS A 344 -18.20 21.66 -19.42
CA CYS A 344 -17.23 22.69 -19.02
C CYS A 344 -16.83 22.42 -17.56
N CYS A 345 -15.85 21.54 -17.34
CA CYS A 345 -15.52 21.04 -16.01
C CYS A 345 -14.33 21.78 -15.39
N GLU A 346 -14.52 22.43 -14.25
CA GLU A 346 -13.42 22.87 -13.38
C GLU A 346 -13.10 21.78 -12.34
N VAL A 347 -11.83 21.62 -11.97
CA VAL A 347 -11.40 20.68 -10.91
C VAL A 347 -10.81 21.46 -9.73
N GLU A 348 -11.32 21.19 -8.53
CA GLU A 348 -10.85 21.83 -7.30
C GLU A 348 -10.31 20.81 -6.30
N GLY A 349 -9.26 21.21 -5.59
CA GLY A 349 -8.72 20.47 -4.45
C GLY A 349 -9.66 20.48 -3.24
N CYS A 350 -9.39 19.61 -2.28
CA CYS A 350 -10.22 19.45 -1.07
C CYS A 350 -9.65 20.17 0.17
N GLU A 351 -8.67 21.05 0.01
CA GLU A 351 -8.10 21.83 1.10
C GLU A 351 -9.18 22.78 1.69
N PRO A 352 -9.23 22.97 3.03
CA PRO A 352 -10.33 23.71 3.67
C PRO A 352 -10.62 25.09 3.06
N ARG A 353 -9.56 25.88 2.77
CA ARG A 353 -9.70 27.20 2.13
C ARG A 353 -10.29 27.12 0.71
N ARG A 354 -9.85 26.14 -0.09
CA ARG A 354 -10.36 25.93 -1.45
C ARG A 354 -11.80 25.43 -1.45
N VAL A 355 -12.14 24.56 -0.49
CA VAL A 355 -13.52 24.09 -0.25
C VAL A 355 -14.44 25.25 0.13
N GLN A 356 -14.00 26.15 1.00
CA GLN A 356 -14.77 27.34 1.37
C GLN A 356 -15.01 28.26 0.16
N ALA A 357 -13.97 28.53 -0.63
CA ALA A 357 -14.09 29.31 -1.85
C ALA A 357 -14.98 28.61 -2.91
N ALA A 358 -14.91 27.29 -3.02
CA ALA A 358 -15.81 26.50 -3.86
C ALA A 358 -17.25 26.60 -3.38
N ALA A 359 -17.51 26.47 -2.07
CA ALA A 359 -18.83 26.63 -1.49
C ALA A 359 -19.43 28.01 -1.78
N GLN A 360 -18.63 29.08 -1.65
CA GLN A 360 -19.06 30.45 -2.01
C GLN A 360 -19.43 30.57 -3.50
N ARG A 361 -18.61 30.03 -4.41
CA ARG A 361 -18.92 30.02 -5.85
C ARG A 361 -20.17 29.21 -6.19
N ILE A 362 -20.39 28.08 -5.51
CA ILE A 362 -21.61 27.27 -5.63
C ILE A 362 -22.82 28.07 -5.15
N SER A 363 -22.73 28.70 -3.98
CA SER A 363 -23.79 29.56 -3.43
C SER A 363 -24.12 30.74 -4.35
N ALA A 364 -23.14 31.27 -5.07
CA ALA A 364 -23.33 32.31 -6.09
C ALA A 364 -23.90 31.77 -7.42
N GLY A 365 -24.26 30.49 -7.51
CA GLY A 365 -24.88 29.90 -8.71
C GLY A 365 -23.92 29.66 -9.88
N ARG A 366 -22.59 29.70 -9.67
CA ARG A 366 -21.61 29.59 -10.76
C ARG A 366 -21.61 28.21 -11.45
N TYR A 367 -22.05 27.16 -10.75
CA TYR A 367 -22.06 25.80 -11.25
C TYR A 367 -23.45 25.19 -11.11
N PRO A 368 -24.15 24.86 -12.22
CA PRO A 368 -25.40 24.08 -12.18
C PRO A 368 -25.19 22.62 -11.74
N LEU A 369 -23.97 22.09 -11.82
CA LEU A 369 -23.62 20.72 -11.46
C LEU A 369 -22.34 20.66 -10.62
N VAL A 370 -22.41 19.98 -9.46
CA VAL A 370 -21.26 19.75 -8.59
C VAL A 370 -21.09 18.25 -8.37
N MET A 371 -19.90 17.75 -8.68
CA MET A 371 -19.50 16.35 -8.52
C MET A 371 -18.45 16.24 -7.42
N VAL A 372 -18.64 15.33 -6.47
CA VAL A 372 -17.69 15.12 -5.36
C VAL A 372 -17.19 13.68 -5.35
N ALA A 373 -15.88 13.51 -5.41
CA ALA A 373 -15.23 12.21 -5.26
C ALA A 373 -15.17 11.81 -3.78
N LYS A 374 -16.32 11.44 -3.21
CA LYS A 374 -16.51 11.20 -1.76
C LYS A 374 -15.49 10.25 -1.12
N SER A 375 -14.95 9.28 -1.87
CA SER A 375 -13.92 8.35 -1.34
C SER A 375 -12.58 9.02 -1.02
N PHE A 376 -12.43 10.28 -1.39
CA PHE A 376 -11.20 11.05 -1.29
C PHE A 376 -11.37 12.36 -0.51
N VAL A 377 -12.58 12.65 -0.06
CA VAL A 377 -12.93 13.92 0.56
C VAL A 377 -13.43 13.65 1.98
N SER A 378 -13.08 14.51 2.94
CA SER A 378 -13.55 14.35 4.32
C SER A 378 -15.08 14.45 4.42
N HIS A 379 -15.63 13.94 5.51
CA HIS A 379 -17.07 14.02 5.76
C HIS A 379 -17.55 15.48 5.86
N ASP A 380 -16.78 16.34 6.53
CA ASP A 380 -17.10 17.75 6.72
C ASP A 380 -17.12 18.52 5.41
N THR A 381 -16.11 18.32 4.55
CA THR A 381 -16.08 18.93 3.21
C THR A 381 -17.30 18.49 2.38
N THR A 382 -17.64 17.20 2.44
CA THR A 382 -18.82 16.66 1.75
C THR A 382 -20.11 17.34 2.24
N ASN A 383 -20.26 17.51 3.54
CA ASN A 383 -21.43 18.17 4.14
C ASN A 383 -21.49 19.67 3.82
N ALA A 384 -20.36 20.37 3.84
CA ALA A 384 -20.27 21.77 3.47
C ALA A 384 -20.72 22.02 2.02
N LEU A 385 -20.18 21.25 1.07
CA LEU A 385 -20.55 21.36 -0.35
C LEU A 385 -22.01 20.96 -0.59
N ARG A 386 -22.50 19.91 0.07
CA ARG A 386 -23.91 19.51 -0.05
C ARG A 386 -24.87 20.58 0.47
N ARG A 387 -24.53 21.26 1.57
CA ARG A 387 -25.31 22.40 2.08
C ARG A 387 -25.32 23.55 1.08
N ALA A 388 -24.15 23.92 0.54
CA ALA A 388 -24.04 24.98 -0.46
C ALA A 388 -24.86 24.68 -1.73
N CYS A 389 -24.77 23.44 -2.24
CA CYS A 389 -25.59 23.00 -3.38
C CYS A 389 -27.08 23.11 -3.09
N ARG A 390 -27.52 22.64 -1.91
CA ARG A 390 -28.93 22.68 -1.51
C ARG A 390 -29.45 24.10 -1.41
N SER A 391 -28.70 25.02 -0.81
CA SER A 391 -29.11 26.43 -0.70
C SER A 391 -29.20 27.14 -2.05
N ALA A 392 -28.40 26.72 -3.02
CA ALA A 392 -28.34 27.33 -4.35
C ALA A 392 -29.23 26.62 -5.39
N GLY A 393 -29.95 25.55 -5.02
CA GLY A 393 -30.71 24.74 -5.99
C GLY A 393 -29.82 24.00 -7.00
N VAL A 394 -28.53 23.80 -6.69
CA VAL A 394 -27.54 23.19 -7.58
C VAL A 394 -27.55 21.67 -7.45
N ARG A 395 -27.43 20.95 -8.57
CA ARG A 395 -27.40 19.48 -8.58
C ARG A 395 -26.10 18.96 -7.99
N TYR A 396 -26.20 18.23 -6.87
CA TYR A 396 -25.08 17.58 -6.19
C TYR A 396 -24.99 16.09 -6.58
N LEU A 397 -23.80 15.61 -6.97
CA LEU A 397 -23.57 14.22 -7.37
C LEU A 397 -22.37 13.58 -6.64
N ASP A 398 -22.58 12.43 -6.01
CA ASP A 398 -21.51 11.60 -5.44
C ASP A 398 -20.95 10.63 -6.50
N VAL A 399 -19.70 10.84 -6.88
CA VAL A 399 -19.01 10.06 -7.91
C VAL A 399 -17.99 9.06 -7.34
N GLY A 400 -18.06 8.77 -6.02
CA GLY A 400 -17.24 7.76 -5.35
C GLY A 400 -15.75 8.05 -5.47
N LYS A 401 -15.04 7.28 -6.31
CA LYS A 401 -13.59 7.42 -6.53
C LYS A 401 -13.22 8.38 -7.68
N GLY A 402 -14.16 9.13 -8.25
CA GLY A 402 -13.87 10.10 -9.31
C GLY A 402 -13.31 9.48 -10.60
N ARG A 403 -13.54 8.18 -10.84
CA ARG A 403 -13.14 7.53 -12.10
C ARG A 403 -14.14 7.88 -13.18
N PHE A 404 -13.67 8.21 -14.38
CA PHE A 404 -14.52 8.65 -15.50
C PHE A 404 -15.76 7.75 -15.74
N GLY A 405 -15.60 6.43 -15.89
CA GLY A 405 -16.76 5.54 -16.09
C GLY A 405 -17.73 5.48 -14.91
N VAL A 406 -17.28 5.74 -13.67
CA VAL A 406 -18.19 5.88 -12.51
C VAL A 406 -18.96 7.20 -12.60
N ILE A 407 -18.29 8.29 -13.00
CA ILE A 407 -18.92 9.59 -13.21
C ILE A 407 -20.01 9.49 -14.29
N VAL A 408 -19.70 8.89 -15.45
CA VAL A 408 -20.67 8.66 -16.54
C VAL A 408 -21.93 7.96 -16.04
N ARG A 409 -21.80 6.83 -15.35
CA ARG A 409 -22.96 6.08 -14.85
C ARG A 409 -23.77 6.86 -13.81
N ARG A 410 -23.11 7.66 -12.96
CA ARG A 410 -23.78 8.51 -11.99
C ARG A 410 -24.50 9.68 -12.64
N LEU A 411 -23.92 10.26 -13.70
CA LEU A 411 -24.58 11.29 -14.49
C LEU A 411 -25.77 10.70 -15.25
N ALA A 412 -25.62 9.54 -15.90
CA ALA A 412 -26.73 8.86 -16.57
C ALA A 412 -27.91 8.63 -15.61
N GLN A 413 -27.64 8.12 -14.41
CA GLN A 413 -28.65 7.97 -13.37
C GLN A 413 -29.29 9.33 -12.96
N ALA A 414 -28.49 10.38 -12.81
CA ALA A 414 -28.97 11.69 -12.36
C ALA A 414 -29.72 12.50 -13.42
N PHE A 415 -29.53 12.16 -14.70
CA PHE A 415 -30.19 12.78 -15.85
C PHE A 415 -31.22 11.84 -16.49
N GLU A 416 -31.56 10.74 -15.82
CA GLU A 416 -32.56 9.76 -16.26
C GLU A 416 -32.30 9.28 -17.69
N VAL A 417 -31.01 9.12 -18.02
CA VAL A 417 -30.59 8.52 -19.28
C VAL A 417 -30.56 7.02 -19.04
N ASP A 418 -31.63 6.37 -19.47
CA ASP A 418 -31.72 4.92 -19.45
C ASP A 418 -30.61 4.33 -20.32
N GLY A 419 -29.82 3.45 -19.72
CA GLY A 419 -28.83 2.67 -20.44
C GLY A 419 -29.53 1.49 -21.10
N ALA A 420 -29.52 1.47 -22.43
CA ALA A 420 -29.90 0.33 -23.27
C ALA A 420 -29.27 -0.99 -22.83
#